data_AF-A0A7L4P7V7-F1
#
_entry.id   AF-A0A7L4P7V7-F1
#
_cell.length_a   1.000
_cell.length_b   1.000
_cell.length_c   1.000
_cell.angle_alpha   90.00
_cell.angle_beta   90.00
_cell.angle_gamma   90.00
#
_symmetry.space_group_name_H-M   'P 1'
#
loop_
_entity.id
_entity.type
_entity.pdbx_description
1 polymer ?
#
loop_
_entity_poly.entity_id
_entity_poly.type
_entity_poly.pdbx_seq_one_letter_code
_entity_poly.pdbx_strand_id
1 'polypeptide(L)'
;MPEGLWAIAWKAKKGDARAKEVLDQLLKVADKLGVREYFEERIRPVMLAGTKNAVGKRVTVEDVTVEITGFKVEWVSLEGAKRPCSWSAEPCRPNVVIKYRADGEEQVFNMTWKIKESGRIEASVKMANRLDKAAALVAVAVWEGDEEEKKRILDKARGGDVVTLTLSNLLAMAQYDESLLEWVMFVKKTKAPIS
;
A
#
# COMPACT_ATOMS: atom_id res chain seq x y z
N MET A 1 9.18 -12.87 -6.10
CA MET A 1 10.39 -12.06 -5.79
C MET A 1 11.02 -12.67 -4.56
N PRO A 2 12.34 -12.94 -4.51
CA PRO A 2 12.90 -13.57 -3.33
C PRO A 2 12.69 -12.63 -2.15
N GLU A 3 11.99 -13.08 -1.12
CA GLU A 3 11.71 -12.32 0.11
C GLU A 3 13.00 -11.73 0.72
N GLY A 4 14.14 -12.39 0.47
CA GLY A 4 15.46 -11.91 0.81
C GLY A 4 15.83 -10.55 0.21
N LEU A 5 15.46 -10.25 -1.04
CA LEU A 5 15.79 -8.97 -1.67
C LEU A 5 15.06 -7.80 -0.98
N TRP A 6 13.78 -8.00 -0.63
CA TRP A 6 13.03 -7.01 0.14
C TRP A 6 13.55 -6.87 1.56
N ALA A 7 13.90 -7.98 2.22
CA ALA A 7 14.48 -7.94 3.55
C ALA A 7 15.80 -7.17 3.59
N ILE A 8 16.67 -7.37 2.59
CA ILE A 8 17.94 -6.62 2.46
C ILE A 8 17.65 -5.14 2.21
N ALA A 9 16.79 -4.81 1.24
CA ALA A 9 16.44 -3.42 0.93
C ALA A 9 15.81 -2.71 2.15
N TRP A 10 14.99 -3.41 2.91
CA TRP A 10 14.32 -2.87 4.09
C TRP A 10 15.29 -2.59 5.23
N LYS A 11 16.21 -3.53 5.50
CA LYS A 11 17.28 -3.32 6.48
C LYS A 11 18.19 -2.17 6.08
N ALA A 12 18.58 -2.10 4.80
CA ALA A 12 19.38 -1.00 4.27
C ALA A 12 18.68 0.35 4.49
N LYS A 13 17.37 0.42 4.22
CA LYS A 13 16.55 1.61 4.47
C LYS A 13 16.46 2.01 5.94
N LYS A 14 16.39 1.04 6.86
CA LYS A 14 16.44 1.29 8.32
C LYS A 14 17.86 1.61 8.82
N GLY A 15 18.86 1.72 7.94
CA GLY A 15 20.21 2.16 8.28
C GLY A 15 21.22 1.05 8.54
N ASP A 16 20.90 -0.21 8.27
CA ASP A 16 21.87 -1.31 8.37
C ASP A 16 22.96 -1.18 7.29
N ALA A 17 24.18 -0.84 7.72
CA ALA A 17 25.32 -0.60 6.84
C ALA A 17 25.71 -1.85 6.03
N ARG A 18 25.61 -3.05 6.61
CA ARG A 18 25.94 -4.30 5.92
C ARG A 18 24.88 -4.61 4.87
N ALA A 19 23.61 -4.41 5.20
CA ALA A 19 22.53 -4.60 4.24
C ALA A 19 22.63 -3.60 3.08
N LYS A 20 23.04 -2.35 3.36
CA LYS A 20 23.29 -1.34 2.33
C LYS A 20 24.43 -1.76 1.40
N GLU A 21 25.57 -2.20 1.94
CA GLU A 21 26.69 -2.67 1.11
C GLU A 21 26.28 -3.84 0.22
N VAL A 22 25.55 -4.83 0.76
CA VAL A 22 25.04 -5.97 -0.01
C VAL A 22 24.08 -5.50 -1.10
N LEU A 23 23.16 -4.58 -0.80
CA LEU A 23 22.23 -4.03 -1.79
C LEU A 23 22.99 -3.32 -2.92
N ASP A 24 23.97 -2.48 -2.58
CA ASP A 24 24.78 -1.75 -3.55
C ASP A 24 25.59 -2.70 -4.45
N GLN A 25 26.13 -3.79 -3.89
CA GLN A 25 26.81 -4.82 -4.66
C GLN A 25 25.86 -5.54 -5.62
N LEU A 26 24.65 -5.92 -5.15
CA LEU A 26 23.64 -6.55 -5.99
C LEU A 26 23.22 -5.65 -7.15
N LEU A 27 22.97 -4.37 -6.90
CA LEU A 27 22.61 -3.40 -7.93
C LEU A 27 23.76 -3.15 -8.92
N LYS A 28 25.02 -3.12 -8.47
CA LYS A 28 26.20 -3.05 -9.35
C LYS A 28 26.33 -4.28 -10.25
N VAL A 29 26.05 -5.48 -9.74
CA VAL A 29 26.06 -6.70 -10.55
C VAL A 29 24.89 -6.69 -11.54
N ALA A 30 23.70 -6.30 -11.10
CA ALA A 30 22.54 -6.16 -11.99
C ALA A 30 22.78 -5.16 -13.12
N ASP A 31 23.49 -4.06 -12.83
CA ASP A 31 23.92 -3.06 -13.81
C ASP A 31 24.84 -3.65 -14.88
N LYS A 32 25.89 -4.38 -14.46
CA LYS A 32 26.79 -5.10 -15.38
C LYS A 32 26.08 -6.13 -16.25
N LEU A 33 24.98 -6.69 -15.76
CA LEU A 33 24.16 -7.67 -16.47
C LEU A 33 23.02 -7.03 -17.28
N GLY A 34 22.88 -5.70 -17.27
CA GLY A 34 21.82 -4.99 -18.00
C GLY A 34 20.41 -5.21 -17.44
N VAL A 35 20.28 -5.66 -16.19
CA VAL A 35 18.99 -5.99 -15.53
C VAL A 35 18.72 -5.13 -14.30
N ARG A 36 19.43 -4.00 -14.15
CA ARG A 36 19.29 -3.10 -12.99
C ARG A 36 17.86 -2.62 -12.78
N GLU A 37 17.22 -2.12 -13.83
CA GLU A 37 15.84 -1.60 -13.79
C GLU A 37 14.85 -2.65 -13.26
N TYR A 38 15.01 -3.92 -13.68
CA TYR A 38 14.20 -5.03 -13.21
C TYR A 38 14.31 -5.26 -11.68
N PHE A 39 15.49 -5.02 -11.10
CA PHE A 39 15.72 -5.10 -9.65
C PHE A 39 15.19 -3.86 -8.93
N GLU A 40 15.42 -2.66 -9.48
CA GLU A 40 14.97 -1.39 -8.91
C GLU A 40 13.44 -1.35 -8.82
N GLU A 41 12.72 -1.72 -9.88
CA GLU A 41 11.25 -1.82 -9.85
C GLU A 41 10.75 -2.84 -8.82
N ARG A 42 11.53 -3.90 -8.58
CA ARG A 42 11.21 -4.92 -7.57
C ARG A 42 11.35 -4.40 -6.15
N ILE A 43 12.38 -3.62 -5.84
CA ILE A 43 12.59 -3.05 -4.51
C ILE A 43 11.92 -1.69 -4.32
N ARG A 44 11.37 -1.10 -5.38
CA ARG A 44 10.71 0.20 -5.36
C ARG A 44 9.69 0.36 -4.23
N PRO A 45 8.81 -0.61 -3.90
CA PRO A 45 7.91 -0.47 -2.75
C PRO A 45 8.64 -0.23 -1.43
N VAL A 46 9.77 -0.92 -1.23
CA VAL A 46 10.61 -0.78 -0.04
C VAL A 46 11.26 0.60 0.00
N MET A 47 11.83 1.02 -1.13
CA MET A 47 12.51 2.31 -1.24
C MET A 47 11.56 3.49 -1.02
N LEU A 48 10.31 3.39 -1.48
CA LEU A 48 9.32 4.45 -1.35
C LEU A 48 8.56 4.45 -0.02
N ALA A 49 8.57 3.37 0.76
CA ALA A 49 7.75 3.27 1.97
C ALA A 49 7.94 4.43 2.98
N GLY A 50 6.87 5.12 3.39
CA GLY A 50 6.91 6.25 4.33
C GLY A 50 7.78 7.44 3.87
N THR A 51 8.00 7.62 2.56
CA THR A 51 8.82 8.72 2.02
C THR A 51 8.01 9.94 1.60
N LYS A 52 6.68 9.81 1.48
CA LYS A 52 5.77 10.88 1.06
C LYS A 52 4.70 11.14 2.12
N ASN A 53 4.08 12.31 2.07
CA ASN A 53 2.84 12.59 2.77
C ASN A 53 1.69 12.59 1.75
N ALA A 54 0.57 11.92 2.07
CA ALA A 54 -0.61 11.94 1.22
C ALA A 54 -1.40 13.25 1.35
N VAL A 55 -1.30 13.94 2.48
CA VAL A 55 -2.05 15.19 2.74
C VAL A 55 -1.67 16.28 1.75
N GLY A 56 -2.67 16.96 1.19
CA GLY A 56 -2.52 17.96 0.15
C GLY A 56 -2.45 17.38 -1.27
N LYS A 57 -2.38 16.04 -1.42
CA LYS A 57 -2.43 15.42 -2.74
C LYS A 57 -3.79 15.67 -3.38
N ARG A 58 -3.77 16.23 -4.59
CA ARG A 58 -4.96 16.50 -5.39
C ARG A 58 -5.02 15.56 -6.58
N VAL A 59 -6.20 15.02 -6.83
CA VAL A 59 -6.49 14.19 -8.01
C VAL A 59 -7.81 14.66 -8.59
N THR A 60 -7.78 14.95 -9.89
CA THR A 60 -8.98 15.21 -10.69
C THR A 60 -9.24 13.99 -11.56
N VAL A 61 -10.45 13.46 -11.46
CA VAL A 61 -10.95 12.43 -12.36
C VAL A 61 -12.26 12.94 -12.94
N GLU A 62 -12.32 13.02 -14.26
CA GLU A 62 -13.48 13.60 -14.97
C GLU A 62 -13.77 15.02 -14.43
N ASP A 63 -14.94 15.23 -13.86
CA ASP A 63 -15.41 16.47 -13.26
C ASP A 63 -15.19 16.55 -11.74
N VAL A 64 -14.74 15.46 -11.11
CA VAL A 64 -14.54 15.38 -9.66
C VAL A 64 -13.09 15.64 -9.30
N THR A 65 -12.87 16.67 -8.47
CA THR A 65 -11.56 16.94 -7.87
C THR A 65 -11.60 16.66 -6.38
N VAL A 66 -10.65 15.84 -5.92
CA VAL A 66 -10.47 15.55 -4.51
C VAL A 66 -9.12 16.01 -4.01
N GLU A 67 -9.08 16.46 -2.76
CA GLU A 67 -7.86 16.72 -2.01
C GLU A 67 -7.79 15.78 -0.80
N ILE A 68 -6.69 15.06 -0.62
CA ILE A 68 -6.50 14.24 0.58
C ILE A 68 -6.20 15.18 1.76
N THR A 69 -7.06 15.15 2.78
CA THR A 69 -6.92 15.97 4.00
C THR A 69 -6.34 15.16 5.17
N GLY A 70 -6.33 13.84 5.07
CA GLY A 70 -5.78 12.96 6.09
C GLY A 70 -5.52 11.55 5.57
N PHE A 71 -4.41 10.97 5.99
CA PHE A 71 -4.08 9.57 5.77
C PHE A 71 -3.50 9.00 7.06
N LYS A 72 -4.10 7.93 7.57
CA LYS A 72 -3.66 7.30 8.81
C LYS A 72 -3.81 5.79 8.70
N VAL A 73 -2.85 5.07 9.27
CA VAL A 73 -2.94 3.63 9.50
C VAL A 73 -3.27 3.39 10.97
N GLU A 74 -4.32 2.63 11.21
CA GLU A 74 -4.70 2.14 12.54
C GLU A 74 -4.59 0.62 12.58
N TRP A 75 -4.27 0.07 13.74
CA TRP A 75 -4.19 -1.38 13.95
C TRP A 75 -5.46 -1.86 14.61
N VAL A 76 -6.13 -2.81 13.96
CA VAL A 76 -7.36 -3.41 14.47
C VAL A 76 -7.22 -4.92 14.59
N SER A 77 -7.90 -5.50 15.56
CA SER A 77 -7.90 -6.95 15.79
C SER A 77 -8.37 -7.72 14.54
N LEU A 78 -7.81 -8.91 14.34
CA LEU A 78 -8.29 -9.85 13.32
C LEU A 78 -9.76 -10.24 13.53
N GLU A 79 -10.22 -10.30 14.79
CA GLU A 79 -11.60 -10.64 15.16
C GLU A 79 -12.61 -9.55 14.78
N GLY A 80 -12.18 -8.29 14.64
CA GLY A 80 -13.10 -7.20 14.29
C GLY A 80 -12.46 -5.82 14.14
N ALA A 81 -12.93 -5.06 13.15
CA ALA A 81 -12.41 -3.73 12.80
C ALA A 81 -12.68 -2.62 13.83
N LYS A 82 -13.38 -2.92 14.93
CA LYS A 82 -13.73 -1.95 15.99
C LYS A 82 -12.87 -2.06 17.25
N ARG A 83 -12.00 -3.07 17.34
CA ARG A 83 -11.13 -3.26 18.50
C ARG A 83 -9.71 -2.81 18.15
N PRO A 84 -9.22 -1.71 18.75
CA PRO A 84 -7.82 -1.34 18.67
C PRO A 84 -6.97 -2.51 19.15
N CYS A 85 -5.81 -2.70 18.55
CA CYS A 85 -4.89 -3.74 18.97
C CYS A 85 -3.46 -3.20 18.96
N SER A 86 -2.61 -3.80 19.78
CA SER A 86 -1.17 -3.53 19.73
C SER A 86 -0.50 -4.58 18.85
N TRP A 87 0.07 -4.13 17.73
CA TRP A 87 0.74 -5.00 16.77
C TRP A 87 1.84 -5.87 17.39
N SER A 88 2.48 -5.40 18.48
CA SER A 88 3.53 -6.13 19.18
C SER A 88 3.01 -7.21 20.14
N ALA A 89 1.72 -7.20 20.50
CA ALA A 89 1.14 -8.08 21.52
C ALA A 89 0.17 -9.12 20.97
N GLU A 90 -0.46 -8.86 19.82
CA GLU A 90 -1.46 -9.74 19.22
C GLU A 90 -1.47 -9.60 17.68
N PRO A 91 -1.88 -10.64 16.93
CA PRO A 91 -1.95 -10.55 15.48
C PRO A 91 -3.04 -9.55 15.07
N CYS A 92 -2.62 -8.42 14.49
CA CYS A 92 -3.50 -7.36 13.97
C CYS A 92 -3.57 -7.34 12.44
N ARG A 93 -4.45 -6.47 11.94
CA ARG A 93 -4.46 -6.06 10.53
C ARG A 93 -4.57 -4.54 10.39
N PRO A 94 -4.04 -3.96 9.30
CA PRO A 94 -4.11 -2.53 9.10
C PRO A 94 -5.52 -2.12 8.67
N ASN A 95 -6.02 -1.06 9.31
CA ASN A 95 -7.16 -0.27 8.92
C ASN A 95 -6.66 1.09 8.42
N VAL A 96 -6.70 1.30 7.11
CA VAL A 96 -6.28 2.57 6.50
C VAL A 96 -7.49 3.51 6.48
N VAL A 97 -7.31 4.68 7.07
CA VAL A 97 -8.29 5.76 7.15
C VAL A 97 -7.87 6.86 6.19
N ILE A 98 -8.73 7.18 5.23
CA ILE A 98 -8.52 8.24 4.25
C ILE A 98 -9.57 9.32 4.50
N LYS A 99 -9.11 10.54 4.77
CA LYS A 99 -9.92 11.75 4.79
C LYS A 99 -9.63 12.55 3.53
N TYR A 100 -10.67 13.08 2.92
CA TYR A 100 -10.56 13.83 1.69
C TYR A 100 -11.63 14.91 1.63
N ARG A 101 -11.38 15.96 0.85
CA ARG A 101 -12.33 17.00 0.53
C ARG A 101 -12.78 16.85 -0.92
N ALA A 102 -14.08 16.87 -1.16
CA ALA A 102 -14.71 16.91 -2.47
C ALA A 102 -15.85 17.93 -2.42
N ASP A 103 -15.97 18.80 -3.43
CA ASP A 103 -16.99 19.85 -3.49
C ASP A 103 -17.09 20.73 -2.24
N GLY A 104 -15.95 20.95 -1.58
CA GLY A 104 -15.87 21.74 -0.34
C GLY A 104 -16.21 20.98 0.95
N GLU A 105 -16.74 19.76 0.86
CA GLU A 105 -17.11 18.93 2.01
C GLU A 105 -16.01 17.93 2.38
N GLU A 106 -15.77 17.75 3.68
CA GLU A 106 -14.87 16.71 4.17
C GLU A 106 -15.61 15.37 4.30
N GLN A 107 -14.97 14.32 3.78
CA GLN A 107 -15.47 12.96 3.75
C GLN A 107 -14.39 12.02 4.28
N VAL A 108 -14.82 10.87 4.84
CA VAL A 108 -13.91 9.86 5.39
C VAL A 108 -14.35 8.47 4.95
N PHE A 109 -13.39 7.63 4.58
CA PHE A 109 -13.65 6.20 4.50
C PHE A 109 -12.44 5.37 4.94
N ASN A 110 -12.77 4.17 5.41
CA ASN A 110 -11.81 3.24 5.97
C ASN A 110 -11.75 1.98 5.10
N MET A 111 -10.56 1.38 5.03
CA MET A 111 -10.36 0.08 4.41
C MET A 111 -9.56 -0.82 5.36
N THR A 112 -10.12 -1.99 5.64
CA THR A 112 -9.45 -2.99 6.48
C THR A 112 -8.85 -4.07 5.60
N TRP A 113 -7.54 -4.26 5.71
CA TRP A 113 -6.79 -5.28 4.99
C TRP A 113 -6.91 -6.61 5.69
N LYS A 114 -7.05 -7.71 4.94
CA LYS A 114 -7.13 -9.05 5.51
C LYS A 114 -6.30 -10.03 4.72
N ILE A 115 -6.00 -11.13 5.38
CA ILE A 115 -5.38 -12.31 4.79
C ILE A 115 -6.49 -13.32 4.49
N LYS A 116 -6.64 -13.72 3.23
CA LYS A 116 -7.47 -14.85 2.84
C LYS A 116 -6.78 -16.18 3.13
N GLU A 117 -7.57 -17.25 3.23
CA GLU A 117 -7.12 -18.64 3.38
C GLU A 117 -6.07 -19.03 2.32
N SER A 118 -6.23 -18.56 1.08
CA SER A 118 -5.29 -18.77 -0.03
C SER A 118 -3.93 -18.07 0.14
N GLY A 119 -3.71 -17.38 1.25
CA GLY A 119 -2.49 -16.63 1.48
C GLY A 119 -2.56 -15.18 0.95
N ARG A 120 -3.58 -14.83 0.16
CA ARG A 120 -3.72 -13.53 -0.50
C ARG A 120 -4.04 -12.40 0.48
N ILE A 121 -3.40 -11.25 0.30
CA ILE A 121 -3.68 -10.00 1.02
C ILE A 121 -4.64 -9.16 0.16
N GLU A 122 -5.75 -8.73 0.74
CA GLU A 122 -6.72 -7.85 0.06
C GLU A 122 -7.56 -7.01 1.03
N ALA A 123 -8.17 -5.96 0.49
CA ALA A 123 -9.23 -5.18 1.13
C ALA A 123 -10.40 -5.02 0.15
N SER A 124 -11.60 -4.76 0.66
CA SER A 124 -12.79 -4.52 -0.16
C SER A 124 -13.43 -3.20 0.25
N VAL A 125 -13.71 -2.34 -0.73
CA VAL A 125 -14.31 -1.03 -0.50
C VAL A 125 -15.52 -0.85 -1.41
N LYS A 126 -16.69 -0.58 -0.82
CA LYS A 126 -17.92 -0.28 -1.57
C LYS A 126 -17.86 1.15 -2.11
N MET A 127 -18.09 1.32 -3.41
CA MET A 127 -17.99 2.62 -4.11
C MET A 127 -19.30 2.98 -4.84
N ALA A 128 -20.46 2.70 -4.25
CA ALA A 128 -21.76 2.92 -4.87
C ALA A 128 -21.97 4.38 -5.34
N ASN A 129 -21.85 4.65 -6.65
CA ASN A 129 -22.00 5.97 -7.29
C ASN A 129 -21.22 7.11 -6.59
N ARG A 130 -20.03 6.81 -6.05
CA ARG A 130 -19.19 7.77 -5.30
C ARG A 130 -17.84 7.95 -5.98
N LEU A 131 -17.85 8.69 -7.10
CA LEU A 131 -16.65 8.99 -7.89
C LEU A 131 -15.58 9.74 -7.08
N ASP A 132 -16.00 10.60 -6.15
CA ASP A 132 -15.16 11.27 -5.16
C ASP A 132 -14.35 10.27 -4.32
N LYS A 133 -15.00 9.25 -3.78
CA LYS A 133 -14.35 8.20 -2.99
C LYS A 133 -13.40 7.36 -3.84
N ALA A 134 -13.76 7.10 -5.09
CA ALA A 134 -12.89 6.39 -6.03
C ALA A 134 -11.65 7.22 -6.40
N ALA A 135 -11.81 8.52 -6.64
CA ALA A 135 -10.70 9.44 -6.89
C ALA A 135 -9.76 9.53 -5.68
N ALA A 136 -10.31 9.59 -4.46
CA ALA A 136 -9.52 9.58 -3.23
C ALA A 136 -8.76 8.26 -3.05
N LEU A 137 -9.38 7.13 -3.40
CA LEU A 137 -8.73 5.83 -3.41
C LEU A 137 -7.58 5.78 -4.42
N VAL A 138 -7.80 6.24 -5.65
CA VAL A 138 -6.77 6.32 -6.70
C VAL A 138 -5.59 7.17 -6.23
N ALA A 139 -5.86 8.29 -5.56
CA ALA A 139 -4.81 9.19 -5.08
C ALA A 139 -3.79 8.49 -4.17
N VAL A 140 -4.22 7.54 -3.33
CA VAL A 140 -3.32 6.92 -2.34
C VAL A 140 -2.96 5.47 -2.63
N ALA A 141 -3.78 4.74 -3.39
CA ALA A 141 -3.67 3.29 -3.55
C ALA A 141 -3.29 2.84 -4.97
N VAL A 142 -2.91 3.77 -5.84
CA VAL A 142 -2.44 3.51 -7.21
C VAL A 142 -1.06 4.14 -7.40
N TRP A 143 -0.16 3.43 -8.08
CA TRP A 143 1.16 3.97 -8.43
C TRP A 143 1.04 5.05 -9.50
N GLU A 144 1.92 6.04 -9.45
CA GLU A 144 2.03 7.03 -10.53
C GLU A 144 2.30 6.31 -11.86
N GLY A 145 1.44 6.54 -12.86
CA GLY A 145 1.52 5.91 -14.18
C GLY A 145 0.72 4.61 -14.35
N ASP A 146 0.11 4.06 -13.30
CA ASP A 146 -0.73 2.85 -13.39
C ASP A 146 -2.16 3.19 -13.82
N GLU A 147 -2.31 3.56 -15.09
CA GLU A 147 -3.58 3.97 -15.69
C GLU A 147 -4.58 2.80 -15.80
N GLU A 148 -4.10 1.56 -15.90
CA GLU A 148 -4.97 0.37 -15.94
C GLU A 148 -5.69 0.17 -14.60
N GLU A 149 -4.96 0.21 -13.48
CA GLU A 149 -5.56 0.05 -12.16
C GLU A 149 -6.46 1.23 -11.79
N LYS A 150 -6.05 2.46 -12.16
CA LYS A 150 -6.89 3.65 -12.05
C LYS A 150 -8.20 3.45 -12.79
N LYS A 151 -8.15 3.05 -14.07
CA LYS A 151 -9.36 2.80 -14.88
C LYS A 151 -10.24 1.72 -14.24
N ARG A 152 -9.66 0.60 -13.78
CA ARG A 152 -10.41 -0.49 -13.13
C ARG A 152 -11.18 -0.01 -11.90
N ILE A 153 -10.56 0.80 -11.04
CA ILE A 153 -11.21 1.34 -9.83
C ILE A 153 -12.38 2.24 -10.22
N LEU A 154 -12.20 3.10 -11.22
CA LEU A 154 -13.23 4.03 -11.69
C LEU A 154 -14.40 3.31 -12.36
N ASP A 155 -14.13 2.36 -13.25
CA ASP A 155 -15.16 1.56 -13.92
C ASP A 155 -16.04 0.82 -12.90
N LYS A 156 -15.43 0.25 -11.84
CA LYS A 156 -16.15 -0.38 -10.73
C LYS A 156 -17.00 0.61 -9.92
N ALA A 157 -16.49 1.82 -9.68
CA ALA A 157 -17.23 2.86 -8.98
C ALA A 157 -18.46 3.33 -9.78
N ARG A 158 -18.32 3.49 -11.11
CA ARG A 158 -19.45 3.84 -12.01
C ARG A 158 -20.52 2.76 -12.03
N GLY A 159 -20.13 1.49 -11.95
CA GLY A 159 -21.05 0.36 -11.83
C GLY A 159 -21.69 0.18 -10.45
N GLY A 160 -21.33 1.02 -9.47
CA GLY A 160 -21.79 0.93 -8.09
C GLY A 160 -21.29 -0.30 -7.32
N ASP A 161 -20.18 -0.89 -7.76
CA ASP A 161 -19.69 -2.18 -7.31
C ASP A 161 -18.70 -2.08 -6.13
N VAL A 162 -18.26 -3.23 -5.63
CA VAL A 162 -17.18 -3.38 -4.67
C VAL A 162 -15.84 -3.40 -5.40
N VAL A 163 -14.94 -2.51 -5.00
CA VAL A 163 -13.55 -2.53 -5.43
C VAL A 163 -12.77 -3.44 -4.49
N THR A 164 -12.25 -4.54 -5.02
CA THR A 164 -11.24 -5.36 -4.34
C THR A 164 -9.86 -4.79 -4.61
N LEU A 165 -9.12 -4.51 -3.54
CA LEU A 165 -7.74 -4.02 -3.54
C LEU A 165 -6.79 -5.15 -3.21
N THR A 166 -5.64 -5.17 -3.86
CA THR A 166 -4.65 -6.23 -3.79
C THR A 166 -3.41 -5.79 -3.03
N LEU A 167 -2.46 -6.71 -2.85
CA LEU A 167 -1.13 -6.39 -2.29
C LEU A 167 -0.47 -5.20 -3.02
N SER A 168 -0.61 -5.07 -4.34
CA SER A 168 -0.02 -3.95 -5.09
C SER A 168 -0.57 -2.60 -4.64
N ASN A 169 -1.87 -2.50 -4.36
CA ASN A 169 -2.49 -1.27 -3.85
C ASN A 169 -2.03 -0.96 -2.42
N LEU A 170 -1.86 -1.98 -1.59
CA LEU A 170 -1.30 -1.83 -0.24
C LEU A 170 0.13 -1.28 -0.28
N LEU A 171 0.96 -1.80 -1.19
CA LEU A 171 2.33 -1.34 -1.39
C LEU A 171 2.40 0.08 -1.95
N ALA A 172 1.45 0.47 -2.81
CA ALA A 172 1.33 1.86 -3.26
C ALA A 172 1.02 2.79 -2.08
N MET A 173 0.15 2.40 -1.16
CA MET A 173 -0.11 3.17 0.07
C MET A 173 1.07 3.19 1.04
N ALA A 174 1.92 2.14 1.03
CA ALA A 174 3.08 2.09 1.90
C ALA A 174 4.02 3.27 1.66
N GLN A 175 4.00 3.91 0.48
CA GLN A 175 4.79 5.12 0.23
C GLN A 175 4.48 6.29 1.19
N TYR A 176 3.30 6.28 1.81
CA TYR A 176 2.84 7.30 2.76
C TYR A 176 2.97 6.87 4.22
N ASP A 177 2.96 5.56 4.48
CA ASP A 177 3.11 5.01 5.83
C ASP A 177 3.85 3.66 5.75
N GLU A 178 5.07 3.67 6.30
CA GLU A 178 5.97 2.52 6.21
C GLU A 178 5.48 1.27 6.97
N SER A 179 4.56 1.44 7.91
CA SER A 179 4.05 0.36 8.75
C SER A 179 3.20 -0.66 7.96
N LEU A 180 2.63 -0.23 6.82
CA LEU A 180 1.96 -1.14 5.89
C LEU A 180 2.94 -2.14 5.27
N LEU A 181 4.15 -1.70 4.95
CA LEU A 181 5.20 -2.57 4.42
C LEU A 181 5.71 -3.52 5.52
N GLU A 182 5.88 -3.03 6.75
CA GLU A 182 6.25 -3.87 7.90
C GLU A 182 5.26 -5.02 8.10
N TRP A 183 3.96 -4.73 8.00
CA TRP A 183 2.91 -5.74 8.08
C TRP A 183 3.00 -6.76 6.95
N VAL A 184 3.18 -6.32 5.70
CA VAL A 184 3.37 -7.23 4.55
C VAL A 184 4.56 -8.15 4.77
N MET A 185 5.69 -7.61 5.21
CA MET A 185 6.91 -8.38 5.49
C MET A 185 6.69 -9.42 6.58
N PHE A 186 6.01 -9.04 7.67
CA PHE A 186 5.64 -9.97 8.73
C PHE A 186 4.75 -11.11 8.23
N VAL A 187 3.72 -10.80 7.45
CA VAL A 187 2.78 -11.79 6.88
C VAL A 187 3.49 -12.74 5.93
N LYS A 188 4.44 -12.25 5.13
CA LYS A 188 5.24 -13.09 4.24
C LYS A 188 6.17 -14.02 5.01
N LYS A 189 6.87 -13.49 6.02
CA LYS A 189 7.76 -14.28 6.89
C LYS A 189 7.02 -15.40 7.62
N THR A 190 5.81 -15.15 8.11
CA THR A 190 5.01 -16.14 8.85
C THR A 190 4.33 -17.19 7.97
N LYS A 191 4.31 -17.00 6.64
CA LYS A 191 3.86 -17.99 5.65
C LYS A 191 5.00 -18.73 4.96
N ALA A 192 6.25 -18.46 5.31
CA ALA A 192 7.32 -19.42 5.07
C ALA A 192 6.98 -20.67 5.91
N PRO A 193 7.06 -21.90 5.37
CA PRO A 193 6.80 -23.08 6.16
C PRO A 193 7.73 -23.06 7.38
N ILE A 194 7.16 -23.34 8.55
CA ILE A 194 7.93 -23.76 9.71
C ILE A 194 8.66 -25.03 9.26
N SER A 195 9.93 -24.88 8.87
CA SER A 195 10.86 -25.98 8.60
C SER A 195 11.43 -26.47 9.91
#